data_AF-A0A7V8VUV4-F1
#
_entry.id   AF-A0A7V8VUV4-F1
#
_cell.length_a   1.000
_cell.length_b   1.000
_cell.length_c   1.000
_cell.angle_alpha   90.00
_cell.angle_beta   90.00
_cell.angle_gamma   90.00
#
_symmetry.space_group_name_H-M   'P 1'
#
loop_
_entity.id
_entity.type
_entity.pdbx_description
1 polymer ?
#
loop_
_entity_poly.entity_id
_entity_poly.type
_entity_poly.pdbx_seq_one_letter_code
_entity_poly.pdbx_strand_id
1 'polypeptide(L)' 'RYCADIMTQISSVHEALRSVGRELMRNHLKHCATAAIRSGDATEAEGMYDELVEMMYRLAR' A
#
# COMPACT_ATOMS: atom_id res chain seq x y z
N ARG A 1 -2.79 -14.63 -30.42
CA ARG A 1 -3.64 -13.60 -29.76
C ARG A 1 -3.34 -12.26 -30.42
N TYR A 2 -4.35 -11.44 -30.65
CA TYR A 2 -4.18 -10.11 -31.24
C TYR A 2 -3.49 -9.18 -30.22
N CYS A 3 -2.59 -8.30 -30.67
CA CYS A 3 -1.78 -7.48 -29.76
C CYS A 3 -2.63 -6.60 -28.83
N ALA A 4 -3.79 -6.12 -29.28
CA ALA A 4 -4.72 -5.34 -28.44
C ALA A 4 -5.28 -6.16 -27.28
N ASP A 5 -5.60 -7.44 -27.50
CA ASP A 5 -6.12 -8.31 -26.43
C ASP A 5 -5.09 -8.53 -25.32
N ILE A 6 -3.81 -8.64 -25.70
CA ILE A 6 -2.69 -8.78 -24.76
C ILE A 6 -2.54 -7.50 -23.94
N MET A 7 -2.63 -6.33 -24.57
CA MET A 7 -2.61 -5.03 -23.88
C MET A 7 -3.76 -4.93 -22.86
N THR A 8 -4.98 -5.32 -23.24
CA THR A 8 -6.13 -5.34 -22.31
C THR A 8 -5.91 -6.28 -21.13
N GLN A 9 -5.32 -7.46 -21.35
CA GLN A 9 -4.98 -8.39 -20.28
C GLN A 9 -3.96 -7.82 -19.31
N ILE A 10 -2.91 -7.15 -19.82
CA ILE A 10 -1.91 -6.47 -19.00
C ILE A 10 -2.55 -5.39 -18.13
N SER A 11 -3.40 -4.53 -18.72
CA SER A 11 -4.14 -3.51 -17.96
C SER A 11 -5.01 -4.12 -16.86
N SER A 12 -5.67 -5.25 -17.15
CA SER A 12 -6.50 -5.96 -16.16
C SER A 12 -5.68 -6.48 -14.98
N VAL A 13 -4.48 -7.01 -15.25
CA VAL A 13 -3.54 -7.46 -14.22
C VAL A 13 -3.02 -6.27 -13.39
N HIS A 14 -2.70 -5.14 -14.01
CA HIS A 14 -2.31 -3.94 -13.29
C HIS A 14 -3.40 -3.45 -12.32
N GLU A 15 -4.67 -3.44 -12.76
CA GLU A 15 -5.79 -3.07 -11.86
C GLU A 15 -5.97 -4.05 -10.71
N ALA A 16 -5.82 -5.35 -10.97
CA ALA A 16 -5.85 -6.37 -9.92
C ALA A 16 -4.73 -6.13 -8.88
N LEU A 17 -3.50 -5.84 -9.33
CA LEU A 17 -2.38 -5.51 -8.45
C LEU A 17 -2.62 -4.22 -7.65
N ARG A 18 -3.20 -3.18 -8.26
CA ARG A 18 -3.61 -1.96 -7.54
C ARG A 18 -4.62 -2.28 -6.44
N SER A 19 -5.56 -3.20 -6.70
CA SER A 19 -6.53 -3.63 -5.69
C SER A 19 -5.87 -4.38 -4.53
N VAL A 20 -4.96 -5.30 -4.83
CA VAL A 20 -4.19 -6.01 -3.79
C VAL A 20 -3.37 -5.03 -2.95
N GLY A 21 -2.71 -4.06 -3.59
CA GLY A 21 -1.95 -3.02 -2.90
C GLY A 21 -2.80 -2.21 -1.90
N ARG A 22 -4.04 -1.85 -2.26
CA ARG A 22 -4.96 -1.16 -1.34
C ARG A 22 -5.31 -2.01 -0.11
N GLU A 23 -5.56 -3.30 -0.29
CA GLU A 23 -5.88 -4.19 0.83
C GLU A 23 -4.68 -4.46 1.73
N LEU A 24 -3.47 -4.57 1.17
CA LEU A 24 -2.24 -4.66 1.96
C LEU A 24 -2.02 -3.40 2.79
N MET A 25 -2.20 -2.21 2.20
CA MET A 25 -2.10 -0.94 2.92
C MET A 25 -3.11 -0.86 4.07
N ARG A 26 -4.36 -1.27 3.82
CA ARG A 26 -5.40 -1.34 4.85
C ARG A 26 -4.98 -2.24 6.02
N ASN A 27 -4.44 -3.43 5.73
CA ASN A 27 -3.99 -4.36 6.76
C ASN A 27 -2.80 -3.81 7.55
N HIS A 28 -1.83 -3.18 6.88
CA HIS A 28 -0.70 -2.55 7.55
C HIS A 28 -1.16 -1.44 8.52
N LEU A 29 -2.11 -0.59 8.11
CA LEU A 29 -2.70 0.43 8.99
C LEU A 29 -3.40 -0.19 10.22
N LYS A 30 -4.16 -1.27 10.01
CA LYS A 30 -4.92 -1.95 11.08
C LYS A 30 -4.03 -2.69 12.09
N HIS A 31 -2.88 -3.18 11.66
CA HIS A 31 -2.02 -4.02 12.49
C HIS A 31 -0.79 -3.27 12.95
N CYS A 32 0.12 -2.95 12.03
CA CYS A 32 1.40 -2.32 12.35
C CYS A 32 1.20 -0.89 12.87
N ALA A 33 0.48 -0.04 12.13
CA ALA A 33 0.33 1.35 12.54
C ALA A 33 -0.50 1.47 13.82
N THR A 34 -1.59 0.71 13.93
CA THR A 34 -2.41 0.69 15.15
C THR A 34 -1.61 0.18 16.36
N ALA A 35 -0.72 -0.81 16.20
CA ALA A 35 0.12 -1.29 17.29
C ALA A 35 1.14 -0.23 17.72
N ALA A 36 1.88 0.36 16.79
CA ALA A 36 2.88 1.39 17.06
C ALA A 36 2.25 2.63 17.74
N ILE A 37 1.10 3.09 17.25
CA ILE A 37 0.41 4.25 17.84
C ILE A 37 -0.13 3.95 19.25
N ARG A 38 -0.54 2.70 19.50
CA ARG A 38 -1.11 2.29 20.81
C ARG A 38 -0.07 1.80 21.81
N SER A 39 1.19 1.59 21.41
CA SER A 39 2.23 1.09 22.32
C SER A 39 2.61 2.10 23.39
N GLY A 40 2.34 3.39 23.15
CA GLY A 40 2.73 4.49 24.03
C GLY A 40 4.21 4.87 23.89
N ASP A 41 4.96 4.22 22.98
CA ASP A 41 6.31 4.62 22.60
C ASP A 41 6.23 5.71 21.51
N ALA A 42 6.59 6.94 21.88
CA ALA A 42 6.59 8.08 20.97
C ALA A 42 7.57 7.88 19.79
N THR A 43 8.67 7.15 19.98
CA THR A 43 9.65 6.91 18.92
C THR A 43 9.10 5.94 17.89
N GLU A 44 8.42 4.89 18.35
CA GLU A 44 7.78 3.90 17.48
C GLU A 44 6.63 4.52 16.67
N ALA A 45 5.81 5.36 17.32
CA ALA A 45 4.73 6.08 16.67
C ALA A 45 5.25 7.05 15.59
N GLU A 46 6.30 7.82 15.89
CA GLU A 46 6.87 8.78 14.92
C GLU A 46 7.48 8.05 13.71
N GLY A 47 8.25 6.99 13.94
CA GLY A 47 8.81 6.18 12.84
C GLY A 47 7.74 5.57 11.94
N MET A 48 6.60 5.16 12.50
CA MET A 48 5.45 4.69 11.73
C MET A 48 4.82 5.81 10.88
N TYR A 49 4.72 7.04 11.38
CA TYR A 49 4.21 8.14 10.58
C TYR A 49 5.11 8.44 9.36
N ASP A 50 6.42 8.47 9.57
CA ASP A 50 7.39 8.65 8.49
C ASP A 50 7.27 7.55 7.43
N GLU A 51 7.14 6.29 7.86
CA GLU A 51 6.96 5.14 6.97
C GLU A 51 5.69 5.30 6.11
N LEU A 52 4.56 5.69 6.73
CA LEU A 52 3.30 5.88 6.03
C LEU A 52 3.36 7.02 5.01
N VAL A 53 4.01 8.14 5.36
CA VAL A 53 4.21 9.27 4.43
C VAL A 53 5.08 8.85 3.26
N GLU A 54 6.17 8.13 3.51
CA GLU A 54 7.04 7.63 2.44
C GLU A 54 6.29 6.69 1.49
N MET A 55 5.47 5.77 2.04
CA MET A 55 4.63 4.88 1.24
C MET A 55 3.62 5.64 0.38
N MET A 56 2.97 6.68 0.92
CA MET A 56 2.04 7.50 0.15
C MET A 56 2.71 8.14 -1.07
N TYR A 57 3.91 8.71 -0.90
CA TYR A 57 4.66 9.28 -2.03
C TYR A 57 5.11 8.21 -3.05
N ARG A 58 5.42 7.00 -2.59
CA ARG A 58 5.82 5.90 -3.48
C ARG A 58 4.65 5.38 -4.31
N LEU A 59 3.45 5.30 -3.72
CA LEU A 59 2.24 4.78 -4.37
C LEU A 59 1.50 5.82 -5.22
N ALA A 60 1.78 7.11 -5.00
CA ALA A 60 1.27 8.20 -5.84
C ALA A 60 2.02 8.36 -7.18
N ARG A 61 3.16 7.70 -7.34
CA ARG A 61 3.91 7.59 -8.60
C ARG A 61 3.36 6.46 -9.46
#